data_AF-A0A6S7KG28-F1
#
_entry.id   AF-A0A6S7KG28-F1
#
_cell.length_a   1.000
_cell.length_b   1.000
_cell.length_c   1.000
_cell.angle_alpha   90.00
_cell.angle_beta   90.00
_cell.angle_gamma   90.00
#
_symmetry.space_group_name_H-M   'P 1'
#
loop_
_entity.id
_entity.type
_entity.pdbx_description
1 polymer ?
#
loop_
_entity_poly.entity_id
_entity_poly.type
_entity_poly.pdbx_seq_one_letter_code
_entity_poly.pdbx_strand_id
1 'polypeptide(L)' 'IAKLMEDFTLEPLLADIGDQIDPYQFAMKSRSTTKALVFLLHNVLEILDRGGSSARVFFADFSEGFYLVDHTVLIAE' A
#
# COMPACT_ATOMS: atom_id res chain seq x y z
N ILE A 1 9.17 13.49 22.65
CA ILE A 1 7.71 13.63 22.91
C ILE A 1 6.92 13.21 21.68
N ALA A 2 7.03 13.89 20.52
CA ALA A 2 6.28 13.54 19.30
C ALA A 2 6.36 12.04 18.90
N LYS A 3 7.55 11.48 18.67
CA LYS A 3 7.71 10.04 18.33
C LYS A 3 7.11 9.08 19.35
N LEU A 4 7.17 9.44 20.64
CA LEU A 4 6.56 8.64 21.69
C LEU A 4 5.02 8.69 21.60
N MET A 5 4.45 9.85 21.25
CA MET A 5 3.01 9.97 21.01
C MET A 5 2.58 9.21 19.76
N GLU A 6 3.38 9.22 18.69
CA GLU A 6 3.15 8.40 17.49
C GLU A 6 3.00 6.92 17.88
N ASP A 7 3.94 6.38 18.66
CA ASP A 7 3.89 4.98 19.12
C ASP A 7 2.61 4.67 19.91
N PHE A 8 2.17 5.59 20.77
CA PHE A 8 0.91 5.42 21.52
C PHE A 8 -0.35 5.50 20.65
N THR A 9 -0.31 6.23 19.53
CA THR A 9 -1.44 6.39 18.61
C THR A 9 -1.49 5.35 17.50
N LEU A 10 -0.35 4.76 17.14
CA LEU A 10 -0.23 3.86 15.99
C LEU A 10 -1.03 2.57 16.16
N GLU A 11 -0.90 1.89 17.30
CA GLU A 11 -1.57 0.61 17.50
C GLU A 11 -3.11 0.73 17.54
N PRO A 12 -3.70 1.71 18.27
CA PRO A 12 -5.15 1.93 18.23
C PRO A 12 -5.65 2.28 16.82
N LEU A 13 -4.94 3.15 16.11
CA LEU A 13 -5.33 3.56 14.75
C LEU A 13 -5.30 2.37 13.79
N LEU A 14 -4.23 1.56 13.83
CA LEU A 14 -4.09 0.38 12.98
C LEU A 14 -5.16 -0.68 13.29
N ALA A 15 -5.59 -0.79 14.54
CA ALA A 15 -6.68 -1.69 14.91
C ALA A 15 -8.03 -1.25 14.30
N ASP A 16 -8.25 0.06 14.16
CA ASP A 16 -9.50 0.63 13.66
C ASP A 16 -9.60 0.53 12.11
N ILE A 17 -8.51 0.82 11.41
CA ILE A 17 -8.48 0.76 9.93
C ILE A 17 -7.95 -0.56 9.37
N GLY A 18 -7.56 -1.49 10.25
CA GLY A 18 -6.88 -2.75 9.92
C GLY A 18 -7.54 -3.54 8.80
N ASP A 19 -8.86 -3.69 8.89
CA ASP A 19 -9.67 -4.46 7.96
C ASP A 19 -9.95 -3.72 6.63
N GLN A 20 -9.70 -2.41 6.59
CA GLN A 20 -9.90 -1.56 5.41
C GLN A 20 -8.63 -1.46 4.55
N ILE A 21 -7.48 -1.86 5.10
CA ILE A 21 -6.20 -1.82 4.38
C ILE A 21 -6.17 -2.86 3.27
N ASP A 22 -5.78 -2.42 2.07
CA ASP A 22 -5.65 -3.28 0.91
C ASP A 22 -4.73 -4.51 1.20
N PRO A 23 -5.19 -5.75 0.91
CA PRO A 23 -4.40 -6.97 1.09
C PRO A 23 -3.06 -6.98 0.33
N TYR A 24 -2.93 -6.18 -0.72
CA TYR A 24 -1.74 -5.97 -1.55
C TYR A 24 -0.95 -4.69 -1.18
N GLN A 25 -1.24 -4.05 -0.04
CA GLN A 25 -0.38 -2.99 0.52
C GLN A 25 0.88 -3.59 1.16
N PHE A 26 2.01 -3.67 0.45
CA PHE A 26 3.18 -4.39 0.93
C PHE A 26 4.09 -3.61 1.90
N ALA A 27 3.86 -2.30 2.10
CA ALA A 27 4.66 -1.44 2.97
C ALA A 27 4.20 -1.48 4.45
N MET A 28 4.09 -2.67 5.05
CA MET A 28 3.66 -2.84 6.44
C MET A 28 4.48 -3.87 7.21
N LYS A 29 4.34 -3.88 8.54
CA LYS A 29 4.92 -4.90 9.42
C LYS A 29 4.52 -6.29 8.93
N SER A 30 5.46 -7.22 8.89
CA SER A 30 5.29 -8.59 8.39
C SER A 30 5.04 -8.75 6.87
N ARG A 31 5.14 -7.65 6.10
CA ARG A 31 5.16 -7.66 4.62
C ARG A 31 6.56 -7.25 4.12
N SER A 32 6.84 -7.49 2.83
CA SER A 32 8.16 -7.19 2.26
C SER A 32 8.06 -6.77 0.80
N THR A 33 9.06 -6.00 0.34
CA THR A 33 9.21 -5.60 -1.07
C THR A 33 9.38 -6.81 -1.99
N THR A 34 10.02 -7.88 -1.51
CA THR A 34 10.11 -9.15 -2.25
C THR A 34 8.73 -9.75 -2.53
N LYS A 35 7.81 -9.74 -1.55
CA LYS A 35 6.43 -10.22 -1.76
C LYS A 35 5.70 -9.37 -2.82
N ALA A 36 5.93 -8.06 -2.83
CA ALA A 36 5.38 -7.16 -3.85
C ALA A 36 5.88 -7.52 -5.26
N LEU A 37 7.18 -7.75 -5.42
CA LEU A 37 7.78 -8.13 -6.71
C LEU A 37 7.29 -9.50 -7.18
N VAL A 38 7.23 -10.48 -6.27
CA VAL A 38 6.69 -11.82 -6.58
C VAL A 38 5.23 -11.71 -7.02
N PHE A 39 4.42 -10.91 -6.33
CA PHE A 39 3.03 -10.68 -6.70
C PHE A 39 2.92 -10.02 -8.09
N LEU A 40 3.69 -8.98 -8.36
CA LEU A 40 3.71 -8.31 -9.68
C LEU A 40 4.08 -9.29 -10.79
N LEU A 41 5.16 -10.06 -10.61
CA LEU A 41 5.63 -11.04 -11.58
C LEU A 41 4.60 -12.15 -11.81
N HIS A 42 3.99 -12.65 -10.73
CA HIS A 42 2.94 -13.67 -10.81
C HIS A 42 1.79 -13.21 -11.70
N ASN A 43 1.26 -12.00 -11.48
CA ASN A 43 0.17 -11.46 -12.29
C ASN A 43 0.56 -11.27 -13.76
N VAL A 44 1.78 -10.75 -14.02
CA VAL A 44 2.28 -10.57 -15.39
C VAL A 44 2.36 -11.91 -16.12
N LEU A 45 2.96 -12.93 -15.48
CA LEU A 45 3.13 -14.25 -16.08
C LEU A 45 1.79 -14.95 -16.29
N GLU A 46 0.88 -14.90 -15.31
CA GLU A 46 -0.45 -15.51 -15.42
C GLU A 46 -1.27 -14.92 -16.58
N ILE A 47 -1.12 -13.63 -16.83
CA ILE A 47 -1.75 -12.99 -18.00
C ILE A 47 -1.12 -13.53 -19.29
N LEU A 48 0.21 -13.51 -19.39
CA LEU A 48 0.95 -13.92 -20.59
C LEU A 48 0.78 -15.39 -20.96
N ASP A 49 0.48 -16.26 -19.99
CA ASP A 49 0.16 -17.67 -20.22
C ASP A 49 -1.14 -17.84 -21.03
N ARG A 50 -2.02 -16.83 -21.06
CA ARG A 50 -3.23 -16.83 -21.89
C ARG A 50 -2.83 -16.42 -23.30
N GLY A 51 -2.81 -17.38 -24.23
CA GLY A 51 -2.38 -17.13 -25.63
C GLY A 51 -3.07 -15.91 -26.27
N GLY A 52 -2.28 -15.09 -26.98
CA GLY A 52 -2.76 -13.86 -27.62
C GLY A 52 -2.97 -12.67 -26.68
N SER A 53 -2.50 -12.76 -25.43
CA SER A 53 -2.57 -11.66 -24.46
C SER A 53 -1.29 -10.79 -24.46
N SER A 54 -1.38 -9.63 -23.80
CA SER A 54 -0.25 -8.77 -23.49
C SER A 54 -0.43 -8.19 -22.10
N ALA A 55 0.62 -8.21 -21.28
CA ALA A 55 0.62 -7.52 -19.99
C ALA A 55 1.17 -6.09 -20.15
N ARG A 56 0.54 -5.11 -19.46
CA ARG A 56 1.04 -3.73 -19.36
C ARG A 56 1.03 -3.33 -17.90
N VAL A 57 2.12 -2.74 -17.44
CA VAL A 57 2.26 -2.25 -16.06
C VAL A 57 2.28 -0.74 -16.09
N PHE A 58 1.42 -0.12 -15.28
CA PHE A 58 1.41 1.32 -15.08
C PHE A 58 2.09 1.63 -13.75
N PHE A 59 3.16 2.41 -13.79
CA PHE A 59 3.85 2.89 -12.61
C PHE A 59 3.32 4.28 -12.27
N ALA A 60 2.56 4.36 -11.18
CA ALA A 60 2.08 5.61 -10.61
C ALA A 60 2.82 5.87 -9.30
N ASP A 61 3.06 7.15 -9.02
CA ASP A 61 3.66 7.59 -7.76
C ASP A 61 3.06 8.95 -7.35
N PHE A 62 3.05 9.23 -6.05
CA PHE A 62 2.59 10.51 -5.51
C PHE A 62 3.78 11.46 -5.34
N SER A 63 3.72 12.65 -5.93
CA SER A 63 4.69 13.71 -5.65
C SER A 63 4.48 14.22 -4.22
N GLU A 64 5.50 14.12 -3.36
CA GLU A 64 5.47 14.63 -1.99
C GLU A 64 4.22 14.22 -1.20
N GLY A 65 3.88 12.92 -1.24
CA GLY A 65 2.61 12.39 -0.75
C GLY A 65 2.22 12.79 0.67
N PHE A 66 3.18 13.00 1.59
CA PHE A 66 2.89 13.47 2.96
C PHE A 66 2.71 14.99 3.08
N TYR A 67 3.27 15.77 2.15
CA TYR A 67 3.20 17.23 2.17
C TYR A 67 1.91 17.74 1.54
N LEU A 68 1.41 17.04 0.52
CA LEU A 68 0.23 17.44 -0.25
C LEU A 68 -1.09 16.81 0.26
N VAL A 69 -1.09 16.14 1.41
CA VAL A 69 -2.31 15.54 1.99
C VAL A 69 -3.29 16.65 2.39
N ASP A 70 -4.53 16.57 1.91
CA ASP A 70 -5.61 17.43 2.40
C ASP A 70 -6.08 16.97 3.78
N HIS A 71 -5.82 17.81 4.79
CA HIS A 71 -6.20 17.53 6.18
C HIS A 71 -7.71 17.47 6.40
N THR A 72 -8.52 18.13 5.54
CA THR A 72 -9.98 18.09 5.63
C THR A 72 -10.49 16.70 5.29
N VAL A 73 -9.88 16.06 4.28
CA VAL A 73 -10.20 14.69 3.88
C VAL A 73 -9.67 13.72 4.94
N LEU A 74 -8.43 13.89 5.40
CA LEU A 74 -7.80 12.99 6.37
C LEU A 74 -8.55 12.89 7.71
N ILE A 75 -9.20 13.97 8.17
CA ILE A 75 -9.95 14.00 9.43
C ILE A 75 -11.41 13.54 9.25
N ALA A 76 -11.93 13.53 8.02
CA ALA A 76 -13.31 13.16 7.72
C ALA A 76 -13.51 11.65 7.56
N GLU A 77 -12.44 10.90 7.29
CA GLU A 77 -12.38 9.43 7.32
C GLU A 77 -12.28 8.91 8.76
#